data_AF-A0A9E5SYT3-F1
#
_entry.id   AF-A0A9E5SYT3-F1
#
_cell.length_a   1.000
_cell.length_b   1.000
_cell.length_c   1.000
_cell.angle_alpha   90.00
_cell.angle_beta   90.00
_cell.angle_gamma   90.00
#
_symmetry.space_group_name_H-M   'P 1'
#
loop_
_entity.id
_entity.type
_entity.pdbx_description
1 polymer ?
#
loop_
_entity_poly.entity_id
_entity_poly.type
_entity_poly.pdbx_seq_one_letter_code
_entity_poly.pdbx_strand_id
1 'polypeptide(L)'
;MGLIGFSAMAIGNHEFDWTVDTIKENMENMDFPLLACNIIDTKTNQPVDWAQPYTTITKNGVRIGIVGAIGQGLTTSILAPNVAGLSFANPNQYVIDWADYLRSEGA
;
A
#
# COMPACT_ATOMS: atom_id res chain seq x y z
N MET A 1 11.96 3.96 -11.79
CA MET A 1 10.55 4.41 -11.84
C MET A 1 10.42 5.94 -11.80
N GLY A 2 11.23 6.66 -10.98
CA GLY A 2 11.20 8.13 -10.90
C GLY A 2 11.33 8.84 -12.27
N LEU A 3 12.31 8.46 -13.09
CA LEU A 3 12.51 9.04 -14.43
C LEU A 3 11.35 8.79 -15.42
N ILE A 4 10.51 7.79 -15.18
CA ILE A 4 9.35 7.46 -16.02
C ILE A 4 8.11 8.25 -15.56
N GLY A 5 8.09 8.75 -14.32
CA GLY A 5 7.00 9.58 -13.79
C GLY A 5 5.80 8.78 -13.28
N PHE A 6 6.04 7.71 -12.52
CA PHE A 6 4.97 6.97 -11.84
C PHE A 6 4.30 7.85 -10.77
N SER A 7 2.98 7.77 -10.64
CA SER A 7 2.23 8.56 -9.65
C SER A 7 2.08 7.86 -8.30
N ALA A 8 2.07 6.53 -8.30
CA ALA A 8 2.00 5.68 -7.12
C ALA A 8 2.29 4.22 -7.53
N MET A 9 2.54 3.36 -6.54
CA MET A 9 2.64 1.90 -6.73
C MET A 9 1.95 1.20 -5.57
N ALA A 10 1.17 0.15 -5.85
CA ALA A 10 0.68 -0.74 -4.80
C ALA A 10 1.77 -1.74 -4.41
N ILE A 11 1.92 -2.03 -3.12
CA ILE A 11 2.81 -3.08 -2.63
C ILE A 11 2.23 -4.45 -3.04
N GLY A 12 3.02 -5.24 -3.75
CA GLY A 12 2.75 -6.63 -4.08
C GLY A 12 3.44 -7.59 -3.11
N ASN A 13 3.24 -8.90 -3.34
CA ASN A 13 3.85 -9.93 -2.52
C ASN A 13 5.37 -10.04 -2.74
N HIS A 14 5.87 -9.74 -3.95
CA HIS A 14 7.29 -9.87 -4.28
C HIS A 14 8.16 -8.77 -3.65
N GLU A 15 7.58 -7.63 -3.26
CA GLU A 15 8.30 -6.63 -2.45
C GLU A 15 8.83 -7.24 -1.14
N PHE A 16 8.17 -8.25 -0.59
CA PHE A 16 8.60 -8.94 0.63
C PHE A 16 9.73 -9.95 0.41
N ASP A 17 10.12 -10.24 -0.82
CA ASP A 17 11.31 -11.08 -1.09
C ASP A 17 12.58 -10.41 -0.53
N TRP A 18 12.56 -9.08 -0.39
CA TRP A 18 13.66 -8.27 0.12
C TRP A 18 13.51 -7.86 1.59
N THR A 19 12.51 -8.37 2.33
CA THR A 19 12.17 -7.97 3.71
C THR A 19 11.52 -6.60 3.85
N VAL A 20 10.83 -6.38 4.97
CA VAL A 20 10.16 -5.10 5.29
C VAL A 20 11.15 -3.94 5.39
N ASP A 21 12.36 -4.17 5.89
CA ASP A 21 13.35 -3.11 6.06
C ASP A 21 13.81 -2.55 4.71
N THR A 22 14.03 -3.42 3.71
CA THR A 22 14.34 -2.96 2.35
C THR A 22 13.15 -2.29 1.67
N ILE A 23 11.90 -2.72 1.96
CA ILE A 23 10.73 -1.98 1.48
C ILE A 23 10.75 -0.54 2.03
N LYS A 24 10.98 -0.38 3.34
CA LYS A 24 11.06 0.95 3.98
C LYS A 24 12.18 1.80 3.42
N GLU A 25 13.38 1.24 3.26
CA GLU A 25 14.52 1.94 2.66
C GLU A 25 14.21 2.37 1.21
N ASN A 26 13.58 1.49 0.43
CA ASN A 26 13.18 1.81 -0.94
C ASN A 26 12.16 2.96 -0.96
N MET A 27 11.26 3.06 0.02
CA MET A 27 10.30 4.17 0.11
C MET A 27 10.97 5.52 0.32
N GLU A 28 12.09 5.58 1.05
CA GLU A 28 12.87 6.82 1.22
C GLU A 28 13.55 7.26 -0.08
N ASN A 29 13.80 6.33 -0.99
CA ASN A 29 14.49 6.55 -2.26
C ASN A 29 13.56 6.71 -3.48
N MET A 30 12.24 6.66 -3.29
CA MET A 30 11.25 6.79 -4.37
C MET A 30 10.56 8.16 -4.37
N ASP A 31 10.41 8.74 -5.55
CA ASP A 31 9.71 10.02 -5.75
C ASP A 31 8.16 9.87 -5.79
N PHE A 32 7.63 8.69 -5.48
CA PHE A 32 6.20 8.38 -5.48
C PHE A 32 5.86 7.43 -4.32
N PRO A 33 4.62 7.49 -3.79
CA PRO A 33 4.25 6.70 -2.64
C PRO A 33 4.05 5.21 -3.00
N LEU A 34 4.51 4.34 -2.10
CA LEU A 34 4.07 2.95 -2.02
C LEU A 34 2.78 2.86 -1.21
N LEU A 35 1.82 2.12 -1.74
CA LEU A 35 0.46 2.08 -1.24
C LEU A 35 0.03 0.67 -0.78
N ALA A 36 -0.55 0.58 0.40
CA ALA A 36 -1.29 -0.59 0.89
C ALA A 36 -2.22 -0.20 2.03
N CYS A 37 -3.52 -0.49 1.88
CA CYS A 37 -4.52 -0.22 2.92
C CYS A 37 -4.78 -1.41 3.87
N ASN A 38 -4.36 -2.62 3.49
CA ASN A 38 -4.79 -3.87 4.14
C ASN A 38 -3.63 -4.77 4.63
N ILE A 39 -2.42 -4.22 4.76
CA ILE A 39 -1.31 -4.88 5.48
C ILE A 39 -1.44 -4.51 6.94
N ILE A 40 -1.70 -5.50 7.79
CA ILE A 40 -2.03 -5.32 9.21
C ILE A 40 -0.89 -5.85 10.06
N ASP A 41 -0.42 -5.04 11.01
CA ASP A 41 0.47 -5.49 12.08
C ASP A 41 -0.33 -6.34 13.08
N THR A 42 0.06 -7.60 13.27
CA THR A 42 -0.70 -8.53 14.11
C THR A 42 -0.60 -8.24 15.61
N LYS A 43 0.36 -7.41 16.05
CA LYS A 43 0.51 -7.00 17.45
C LYS A 43 -0.45 -5.87 17.81
N THR A 44 -0.62 -4.90 16.90
CA THR A 44 -1.48 -3.73 17.12
C THR A 44 -2.89 -3.91 16.56
N ASN A 45 -3.05 -4.85 15.62
CA ASN A 45 -4.26 -5.06 14.83
C ASN A 45 -4.67 -3.79 14.06
N GLN A 46 -3.69 -2.99 13.64
CA GLN A 46 -3.85 -1.78 12.84
C GLN A 46 -3.11 -1.91 11.50
N PRO A 47 -3.50 -1.13 10.47
CA PRO A 47 -2.66 -0.97 9.28
C PRO A 47 -1.23 -0.56 9.65
N VAL A 48 -0.27 -1.06 8.88
CA VAL A 48 1.14 -0.67 9.06
C VAL A 48 1.33 0.82 8.85
N ASP A 49 2.23 1.43 9.64
CA ASP A 49 2.52 2.87 9.61
C ASP A 49 3.47 3.28 8.47
N TRP A 50 4.19 2.31 7.92
CA TRP A 50 5.19 2.51 6.88
C TRP A 50 4.61 2.46 5.47
N ALA A 51 3.33 2.17 5.25
CA ALA A 51 2.70 2.24 3.93
C ALA A 51 1.48 3.16 3.96
N GLN A 52 1.29 3.93 2.89
CA GLN A 52 0.13 4.80 2.76
C GLN A 52 -1.08 3.99 2.25
N PRO A 53 -2.30 4.16 2.75
CA PRO A 53 -3.45 3.45 2.21
C PRO A 53 -3.84 3.93 0.80
N TYR A 54 -3.62 5.21 0.53
CA TYR A 54 -3.99 5.87 -0.72
C TYR A 54 -3.06 7.06 -1.02
N THR A 55 -3.21 7.63 -2.21
CA THR A 55 -2.75 9.00 -2.52
C THR A 55 -3.77 9.73 -3.39
N THR A 56 -3.62 11.04 -3.55
CA THR A 56 -4.39 11.83 -4.52
C THR A 56 -3.46 12.56 -5.46
N ILE A 57 -3.82 12.57 -6.75
CA ILE A 57 -3.16 13.41 -7.76
C ILE A 57 -4.17 14.31 -8.45
N THR A 58 -3.72 15.42 -9.01
CA THR A 58 -4.55 16.28 -9.85
C THR A 58 -3.99 16.30 -11.27
N LYS A 59 -4.82 15.95 -12.25
CA LYS A 59 -4.45 15.95 -13.67
C LYS A 59 -5.53 16.63 -14.48
N ASN A 60 -5.15 17.66 -15.23
CA ASN A 60 -6.06 18.46 -16.07
C ASN A 60 -7.29 19.00 -15.29
N GLY A 61 -7.08 19.44 -14.04
CA GLY A 61 -8.14 19.96 -13.19
C GLY A 61 -9.03 18.90 -12.53
N VAL A 62 -8.80 17.60 -12.79
CA VAL A 62 -9.51 16.49 -12.15
C VAL A 62 -8.66 15.95 -11.00
N ARG A 63 -9.22 15.92 -9.79
CA ARG A 63 -8.62 15.21 -8.64
C ARG A 63 -8.91 13.72 -8.80
N ILE A 64 -7.91 12.88 -8.59
CA ILE A 64 -7.98 11.42 -8.77
C ILE A 64 -7.47 10.78 -7.47
N GLY A 65 -8.31 9.96 -6.85
CA GLY A 65 -7.94 9.12 -5.72
C GLY A 65 -7.37 7.78 -6.18
N ILE A 66 -6.26 7.34 -5.58
CA ILE A 66 -5.60 6.06 -5.88
C ILE A 66 -5.48 5.28 -4.58
N VAL A 67 -6.15 4.14 -4.46
CA VAL A 67 -6.07 3.24 -3.29
C VAL A 67 -5.18 2.06 -3.62
N GLY A 68 -4.24 1.73 -2.74
CA GLY A 68 -3.39 0.55 -2.88
C GLY A 68 -3.85 -0.61 -2.02
N ALA A 69 -3.78 -1.83 -2.53
CA ALA A 69 -4.13 -3.03 -1.79
C ALA A 69 -3.30 -4.22 -2.23
N ILE A 70 -3.04 -5.15 -1.31
CA ILE A 70 -2.41 -6.44 -1.57
C ILE A 70 -3.45 -7.56 -1.49
N GLY A 71 -3.26 -8.65 -2.25
CA GLY A 71 -4.16 -9.80 -2.20
C GLY A 71 -4.21 -10.45 -0.82
N GLN A 72 -5.42 -10.83 -0.37
CA GLN A 72 -5.60 -11.55 0.89
C GLN A 72 -4.86 -12.89 0.87
N GLY A 73 -4.23 -13.25 2.00
CA GLY A 73 -3.63 -14.58 2.18
C GLY A 73 -2.33 -14.83 1.40
N LEU A 74 -1.77 -13.81 0.73
CA LEU A 74 -0.51 -13.94 -0.02
C LEU A 74 0.72 -14.17 0.89
N THR A 75 0.59 -14.06 2.22
CA THR A 75 1.66 -14.42 3.17
C THR A 75 2.13 -15.86 3.02
N THR A 76 1.28 -16.75 2.49
CA THR A 76 1.64 -18.16 2.20
C THR A 76 2.54 -18.33 0.98
N SER A 77 2.65 -17.29 0.14
CA SER A 77 3.51 -17.27 -1.06
C SER A 77 4.81 -16.48 -0.83
N ILE A 78 5.13 -16.15 0.43
CA ILE A 78 6.31 -15.36 0.83
C ILE A 78 7.10 -16.17 1.86
N LEU A 79 8.41 -15.97 1.95
CA LEU A 79 9.22 -16.54 3.02
C LEU A 79 8.67 -16.12 4.40
N ALA A 80 8.28 -17.09 5.21
CA ALA A 80 7.62 -16.84 6.50
C ALA A 80 8.34 -15.84 7.42
N PRO A 81 9.69 -15.80 7.50
CA PRO A 81 10.40 -14.78 8.28
C PRO A 81 10.15 -13.35 7.80
N ASN A 82 9.96 -13.13 6.49
CA ASN A 82 9.86 -11.79 5.89
C ASN A 82 8.51 -11.13 6.12
N VAL A 83 7.49 -11.92 6.50
CA VAL A 83 6.13 -11.46 6.81
C VAL A 83 5.72 -11.81 8.24
N ALA A 84 6.70 -12.16 9.09
CA ALA A 84 6.45 -12.46 10.48
C ALA A 84 5.81 -11.26 11.19
N GLY A 85 4.67 -11.47 11.83
CA GLY A 85 3.92 -10.41 12.50
C GLY A 85 3.04 -9.55 11.58
N LEU A 86 2.88 -9.94 10.31
CA LEU A 86 1.99 -9.29 9.35
C LEU A 86 0.85 -10.22 8.95
N SER A 87 -0.30 -9.63 8.66
CA SER A 87 -1.41 -10.30 7.97
C SER A 87 -1.93 -9.42 6.84
N PHE A 88 -2.36 -10.06 5.75
CA PHE A 88 -2.97 -9.36 4.62
C PHE A 88 -4.48 -9.59 4.68
N ALA A 89 -5.20 -8.60 5.21
CA ALA A 89 -6.64 -8.66 5.39
C ALA A 89 -7.37 -8.69 4.04
N ASN A 90 -8.64 -9.09 4.03
CA ASN A 90 -9.46 -8.97 2.83
C ASN A 90 -9.52 -7.49 2.40
N PRO A 91 -9.05 -7.12 1.20
CA PRO A 91 -8.93 -5.72 0.83
C PRO A 91 -10.29 -5.06 0.55
N ASN A 92 -11.37 -5.82 0.34
CA ASN A 92 -12.63 -5.28 -0.17
C ASN A 92 -13.18 -4.13 0.66
N GLN A 93 -13.31 -4.32 1.98
CA GLN A 93 -13.87 -3.29 2.85
C GLN A 93 -12.92 -2.09 2.96
N TYR A 94 -11.61 -2.32 3.12
CA TYR A 94 -10.62 -1.25 3.17
C TYR A 94 -10.63 -0.39 1.91
N VAL A 95 -10.73 -1.02 0.74
CA VAL A 95 -10.80 -0.30 -0.55
C VAL A 95 -12.08 0.52 -0.66
N ILE A 96 -13.23 -0.03 -0.25
CA ILE A 96 -14.51 0.70 -0.24
C ILE A 96 -14.41 1.91 0.69
N ASP A 97 -13.95 1.73 1.93
CA ASP A 97 -13.86 2.79 2.93
C ASP A 97 -12.96 3.94 2.45
N TRP A 98 -11.79 3.63 1.90
CA TRP A 98 -10.88 4.65 1.35
C TRP A 98 -11.42 5.29 0.08
N ALA A 99 -12.10 4.54 -0.79
CA ALA A 99 -12.72 5.12 -1.97
C ALA A 99 -13.84 6.11 -1.61
N ASP A 100 -14.67 5.79 -0.61
CA ASP A 100 -15.74 6.67 -0.15
C ASP A 100 -15.19 7.91 0.55
N TYR A 101 -14.16 7.74 1.38
CA TYR A 101 -13.42 8.87 1.95
C TYR A 101 -12.87 9.80 0.86
N LEU A 102 -12.18 9.26 -0.15
CA LEU A 102 -11.58 10.06 -1.23
C LEU A 102 -12.62 10.81 -2.06
N ARG A 103 -13.77 10.19 -2.34
CA ARG A 103 -14.90 10.87 -3.00
C ARG A 103 -15.44 12.00 -2.15
N SER A 104 -15.54 11.82 -0.83
CA SER A 104 -15.98 12.88 0.08
C SER A 104 -15.03 14.07 0.12
N GLU A 105 -13.74 13.82 -0.15
CA GLU A 105 -12.70 14.84 -0.29
C GLU A 105 -12.63 15.45 -1.72
N GLY A 106 -13.53 15.04 -2.62
CA GLY A 106 -13.64 15.61 -3.98
C GLY A 106 -12.70 15.00 -5.02
N ALA A 107 -12.21 13.78 -4.79
CA ALA A 107 -11.53 12.96 -5.79
C ALA A 107 -12.48 12.07 -6.61
#